data_AF-A0A3D5Q6S3-F1
#
_entry.id   AF-A0A3D5Q6S3-F1
#
_cell.length_a   1.000
_cell.length_b   1.000
_cell.length_c   1.000
_cell.angle_alpha   90.00
_cell.angle_beta   90.00
_cell.angle_gamma   90.00
#
_symmetry.space_group_name_H-M   'P 1'
#
loop_
_entity.id
_entity.type
_entity.pdbx_description
1 polymer ?
#
loop_
_entity_poly.entity_id
_entity_poly.type
_entity_poly.pdbx_seq_one_letter_code
_entity_poly.pdbx_strand_id
1 'polypeptide(L)'
;MPQATGLQFTATLGQLPEDLFVVTGFELTEHLSRLRHGKLDLASTSPDIAPEDVLEQPVELVVWQQGQPLRRFTGVVNEFARGDTGHRRTRYEVIIQPPLW
;
A
#
# COMPACT_ATOMS: atom_id res chain seq x y z
N MET A 1 -9.54 8.62 -12.28
CA MET A 1 -9.68 7.20 -11.91
C MET A 1 -9.38 6.37 -13.14
N PRO A 2 -8.48 5.37 -13.11
CA PRO A 2 -8.07 4.65 -14.31
C PRO A 2 -9.24 3.80 -14.83
N GLN A 3 -9.82 4.22 -15.95
CA GLN A 3 -10.77 3.44 -16.72
C GLN A 3 -10.03 2.39 -17.56
N ALA A 4 -9.20 1.58 -16.91
CA ALA A 4 -8.59 0.41 -17.51
C ALA A 4 -9.49 -0.80 -17.20
N THR A 5 -10.10 -1.38 -18.23
CA THR A 5 -10.88 -2.61 -18.10
C THR A 5 -9.92 -3.75 -17.73
N GLY A 6 -9.88 -4.14 -16.45
CA GLY A 6 -8.96 -5.18 -15.97
C GLY A 6 -8.92 -5.32 -14.45
N LEU A 7 -7.98 -6.14 -13.99
CA LEU A 7 -7.58 -6.26 -12.59
C LEU A 7 -6.64 -5.09 -12.26
N GLN A 8 -6.91 -4.36 -11.17
CA GLN A 8 -6.07 -3.25 -10.74
C GLN A 8 -5.86 -3.29 -9.23
N PHE A 9 -4.80 -2.62 -8.78
CA PHE A 9 -4.44 -2.54 -7.37
C PHE A 9 -4.06 -1.10 -7.03
N THR A 10 -4.63 -0.56 -5.97
CA THR A 10 -4.33 0.78 -5.46
C THR A 10 -4.05 0.71 -3.98
N ALA A 11 -3.17 1.59 -3.49
CA ALA A 11 -2.89 1.73 -2.08
C ALA A 11 -2.96 3.20 -1.66
N THR A 12 -3.63 3.48 -0.55
CA THR A 12 -3.63 4.80 0.11
C THR A 12 -2.96 4.68 1.47
N LEU A 13 -2.17 5.69 1.84
CA LEU A 13 -1.40 5.73 3.08
C LEU A 13 -1.63 7.10 3.74
N GLY A 14 -2.30 7.10 4.89
CA GLY A 14 -2.63 8.31 5.63
C GLY A 14 -3.37 9.35 4.80
N GLN A 15 -2.82 10.56 4.78
CA GLN A 15 -3.33 11.70 4.00
C GLN A 15 -2.49 11.98 2.74
N LEU A 16 -1.59 11.07 2.37
CA LEU A 16 -0.79 11.23 1.16
C LEU A 16 -1.68 11.18 -0.09
N PRO A 17 -1.30 11.87 -1.18
CA PRO A 17 -2.07 11.85 -2.42
C PRO A 17 -2.34 10.42 -2.91
N GLU A 18 -3.56 10.14 -3.37
CA GLU A 18 -4.00 8.80 -3.79
C GLU A 18 -3.19 8.22 -4.96
N ASP A 19 -2.56 9.09 -5.77
CA ASP A 19 -1.73 8.73 -6.92
C ASP A 19 -0.22 8.76 -6.62
N LEU A 20 0.17 9.01 -5.37
CA LEU A 20 1.58 9.07 -4.96
C LEU A 20 2.29 7.74 -5.16
N PHE A 21 1.62 6.63 -4.85
CA PHE A 21 2.17 5.29 -4.92
C PHE A 21 1.50 4.46 -6.01
N VAL A 22 2.32 3.71 -6.74
CA VAL A 22 1.87 2.61 -7.58
C VAL A 22 2.19 1.31 -6.86
N VAL A 23 1.20 0.41 -6.75
CA VAL A 23 1.39 -0.93 -6.21
C VAL A 23 2.11 -1.79 -7.24
N THR A 24 3.25 -2.35 -6.85
CA THR A 24 4.09 -3.22 -7.71
C THR A 24 4.07 -4.68 -7.28
N GLY A 25 3.74 -4.94 -6.02
CA GLY A 25 3.58 -6.28 -5.46
C GLY A 25 2.89 -6.19 -4.09
N PHE A 26 2.35 -7.31 -3.63
CA PHE A 26 1.87 -7.43 -2.26
C PHE A 26 1.79 -8.89 -1.84
N GLU A 27 1.86 -9.13 -0.54
CA GLU A 27 1.62 -10.42 0.10
C GLU A 27 0.67 -10.21 1.27
N LEU A 28 -0.42 -10.98 1.33
CA LEU A 28 -1.40 -10.90 2.40
C LEU A 28 -1.51 -12.27 3.09
N THR A 29 -1.29 -12.29 4.40
CA THR A 29 -1.34 -13.50 5.23
C THR A 29 -2.50 -13.38 6.22
N GLU A 30 -3.47 -14.28 6.10
CA GLU A 30 -4.66 -14.32 6.95
C GLU A 30 -4.94 -15.74 7.41
N HIS A 31 -5.28 -15.88 8.69
CA HIS A 31 -5.72 -17.15 9.25
C HIS A 31 -6.84 -16.91 10.26
N LEU A 32 -7.70 -17.91 10.43
CA LEU A 32 -8.69 -17.90 11.51
C LEU A 32 -7.95 -17.85 12.86
N SER A 33 -8.42 -16.97 13.75
CA SER A 33 -7.87 -16.79 15.10
C SER A 33 -6.39 -16.37 15.15
N ARG A 34 -5.87 -15.76 14.08
CA ARG A 34 -4.56 -15.07 14.07
C ARG A 34 -4.75 -13.65 13.57
N LEU A 35 -3.80 -12.79 13.93
CA LEU A 35 -3.72 -11.48 13.33
C LEU A 35 -3.37 -11.62 11.85
N ARG A 36 -4.03 -10.82 11.02
CA ARG A 36 -3.69 -10.68 9.62
C ARG A 36 -2.43 -9.82 9.48
N HIS A 37 -1.67 -10.06 8.42
CA HIS A 37 -0.47 -9.32 8.09
C HIS A 37 -0.46 -9.02 6.59
N GLY A 38 0.08 -7.86 6.20
CA GLY A 38 0.23 -7.51 4.80
C GLY A 38 1.57 -6.87 4.52
N LYS A 39 2.17 -7.15 3.37
CA LYS A 39 3.32 -6.43 2.83
C LYS A 39 2.91 -5.79 1.50
N LEU A 40 3.24 -4.52 1.31
CA LEU A 40 3.10 -3.83 0.03
C LEU A 40 4.48 -3.47 -0.52
N ASP A 41 4.71 -3.80 -1.78
CA ASP A 41 5.83 -3.28 -2.56
C ASP A 41 5.31 -2.13 -3.44
N LEU A 42 5.81 -0.93 -3.21
CA LEU A 42 5.33 0.32 -3.80
C LEU A 42 6.42 0.98 -4.64
N ALA A 43 6.00 1.80 -5.60
CA ALA A 43 6.90 2.70 -6.33
C ALA A 43 6.30 4.10 -6.46
N SER A 44 7.10 5.12 -6.17
CA SER A 44 6.72 6.53 -6.34
C SER A 44 7.72 7.27 -7.23
N THR A 45 7.29 8.34 -7.87
CA THR A 45 8.20 9.32 -8.50
C THR A 45 8.79 10.30 -7.49
N SER A 46 8.24 10.36 -6.28
CA SER A 46 8.83 11.11 -5.17
C SER A 46 9.86 10.23 -4.44
N PRO A 47 11.15 10.63 -4.40
CA PRO A 47 12.19 9.86 -3.70
C PRO A 47 12.28 10.16 -2.20
N ASP A 48 11.66 11.25 -1.74
CA ASP A 48 11.88 11.84 -0.41
C ASP A 48 10.60 11.87 0.44
N ILE A 49 9.86 10.76 0.43
CA ILE A 49 8.71 10.56 1.31
C ILE A 49 9.20 10.38 2.74
N ALA A 50 8.73 11.24 3.64
CA ALA A 50 9.17 11.27 5.02
C ALA A 50 8.51 10.14 5.84
N PRO A 51 9.25 9.37 6.66
CA PRO A 51 8.68 8.29 7.45
C PRO A 51 7.56 8.74 8.40
N GLU A 52 7.62 9.95 8.94
CA GLU A 52 6.61 10.53 9.82
C GLU A 52 5.24 10.72 9.15
N ASP A 53 5.21 10.86 7.82
CA ASP A 53 3.97 10.98 7.04
C ASP A 53 3.35 9.60 6.74
N VAL A 54 4.06 8.51 7.05
CA VAL A 54 3.71 7.14 6.66
C VAL A 54 3.50 6.22 7.85
N LEU A 55 4.42 6.22 8.82
CA LEU A 55 4.36 5.36 9.99
C LEU A 55 3.11 5.65 10.83
N GLU A 56 2.52 4.59 11.37
CA GLU A 56 1.30 4.61 12.18
C GLU A 56 0.06 5.17 11.46
N GLN A 57 0.18 5.54 10.18
CA GLN A 57 -0.94 6.02 9.40
C GLN A 57 -1.83 4.86 8.94
N PRO A 58 -3.15 5.10 8.76
CA PRO A 58 -4.04 4.16 8.12
C PRO A 58 -3.54 3.80 6.71
N VAL A 59 -3.69 2.54 6.34
CA VAL A 59 -3.37 2.04 5.00
C VAL A 59 -4.52 1.20 4.46
N GLU A 60 -4.86 1.39 3.19
CA GLU A 60 -5.83 0.58 2.48
C GLU A 60 -5.24 0.11 1.15
N LEU A 61 -5.17 -1.21 0.97
CA LEU A 61 -5.01 -1.85 -0.34
C LEU A 61 -6.38 -2.21 -0.90
N VAL A 62 -6.68 -1.78 -2.12
CA VAL A 62 -7.91 -2.14 -2.84
C VAL A 62 -7.57 -2.95 -4.08
N VAL A 63 -8.21 -4.11 -4.20
CA VAL A 63 -8.21 -4.94 -5.42
C VAL A 63 -9.47 -4.59 -6.20
N TRP A 64 -9.29 -4.16 -7.45
CA TRP A 64 -10.37 -3.77 -8.34
C TRP A 64 -10.49 -4.75 -9.49
N GLN A 65 -11.71 -5.03 -9.94
CA GLN A 65 -11.97 -5.76 -11.17
C GLN A 65 -13.08 -5.06 -11.94
N GLN A 66 -12.83 -4.72 -13.21
CA GLN A 66 -13.81 -4.02 -14.06
C GLN A 66 -14.33 -2.72 -13.42
N GLY A 67 -13.45 -1.99 -12.71
CA GLY A 67 -13.80 -0.75 -12.02
C GLY A 67 -14.60 -0.93 -10.73
N GLN A 68 -14.91 -2.16 -10.32
CA GLN A 68 -15.59 -2.45 -9.05
C GLN A 68 -14.57 -2.90 -7.99
N PRO A 69 -14.65 -2.40 -6.74
CA PRO A 69 -13.78 -2.84 -5.67
C PRO A 69 -14.18 -4.24 -5.20
N LEU A 70 -13.34 -5.23 -5.48
CA LEU A 70 -13.58 -6.64 -5.16
C LEU A 70 -13.15 -6.99 -3.74
N ARG A 71 -12.06 -6.38 -3.27
CA ARG A 71 -11.50 -6.65 -1.94
C ARG A 71 -10.79 -5.41 -1.39
N ARG A 72 -10.93 -5.20 -0.09
CA ARG A 72 -10.18 -4.21 0.69
C ARG A 72 -9.38 -4.92 1.76
N PHE A 73 -8.12 -4.54 1.91
CA PHE A 73 -7.26 -4.94 3.02
C PHE A 73 -6.78 -3.68 3.73
N THR A 74 -7.14 -3.54 5.00
CA THR A 74 -6.91 -2.32 5.78
C THR A 74 -6.04 -2.58 6.99
N GLY A 75 -5.37 -1.55 7.48
CA GLY A 75 -4.62 -1.60 8.72
C GLY A 75 -3.93 -0.27 9.01
N VAL A 76 -2.85 -0.36 9.76
CA VAL A 76 -1.89 0.73 9.98
C VAL A 76 -0.52 0.32 9.48
N VAL A 77 0.29 1.29 9.08
CA VAL A 77 1.68 1.06 8.70
C VAL A 77 2.52 0.82 9.95
N ASN A 78 3.02 -0.40 10.12
CA ASN A 78 3.91 -0.78 11.21
C ASN A 78 5.39 -0.55 10.84
N GLU A 79 5.76 -0.80 9.60
CA GLU A 79 7.14 -0.60 9.10
C GLU A 79 7.09 0.08 7.73
N PHE A 80 8.06 0.95 7.49
CA PHE A 80 8.25 1.65 6.22
C PHE A 80 9.72 1.64 5.85
N ALA A 81 10.03 1.14 4.65
CA ALA A 81 11.37 1.11 4.12
C ALA A 81 11.43 1.80 2.76
N ARG A 82 12.46 2.63 2.57
CA ARG A 82 12.85 3.15 1.25
C ARG A 82 13.92 2.25 0.67
N GLY A 83 13.63 1.67 -0.49
CA GLY A 83 14.58 0.87 -1.26
C GLY A 83 15.32 1.71 -2.29
N ASP A 84 15.77 1.04 -3.35
CA ASP A 84 16.55 1.67 -4.41
C ASP A 84 15.78 2.79 -5.12
N THR A 85 16.50 3.87 -5.40
CA THR A 85 16.04 4.95 -6.28
C THR A 85 16.64 4.73 -7.66
N GLY A 86 15.79 4.37 -8.61
CA GLY A 86 16.17 4.28 -10.02
C GLY A 86 16.10 5.65 -10.71
N HIS A 87 16.15 5.64 -12.04
CA HIS A 87 16.19 6.89 -12.82
C HIS A 87 14.89 7.73 -12.74
N ARG A 88 13.73 7.10 -12.50
CA ARG A 88 12.42 7.79 -12.49
C ARG A 88 11.56 7.50 -11.27
N ARG A 89 11.86 6.44 -10.53
CA ARG A 89 11.04 5.96 -9.43
C ARG A 89 11.89 5.39 -8.32
N THR A 90 11.41 5.58 -7.10
CA THR A 90 11.95 5.01 -5.86
C THR A 90 11.04 3.91 -5.39
N ARG A 91 11.64 2.78 -4.98
CA ARG A 91 10.91 1.65 -4.38
C ARG A 91 10.68 1.91 -2.90
N TYR A 92 9.52 1.50 -2.42
CA TYR A 92 9.16 1.53 -1.02
C TYR A 92 8.53 0.19 -0.62
N GLU A 93 8.72 -0.19 0.63
CA GLU A 93 8.05 -1.34 1.22
C GLU A 93 7.30 -0.88 2.48
N VAL A 94 6.10 -1.42 2.67
CA VAL A 94 5.25 -1.14 3.82
C VAL A 94 4.73 -2.44 4.42
N ILE A 95 4.83 -2.55 5.74
CA ILE A 95 4.22 -3.62 6.51
C ILE A 95 2.92 -3.12 7.13
N ILE A 96 1.83 -3.78 6.80
CA ILE A 96 0.48 -3.53 7.29
C ILE A 96 0.19 -4.47 8.46
N GLN A 97 -0.26 -3.89 9.57
CA GLN A 97 -0.78 -4.63 10.71
C GLN A 97 -2.18 -4.14 11.11
N PRO A 98 -3.01 -4.96 11.77
CA PRO A 98 -4.27 -4.51 12.33
C PRO A 98 -3.99 -3.48 13.42
N PRO A 99 -4.82 -2.42 13.54
CA PRO A 99 -4.77 -1.58 14.71
C PRO A 99 -5.21 -2.42 15.92
N LEU A 100 -4.25 -2.79 16.78
CA LEU A 100 -4.52 -3.48 18.02
C LEU A 100 -4.81 -2.42 19.09
N TRP A 101 -6.07 -2.28 19.47
CA TRP A 101 -6.51 -1.49 20.62
C TRP A 101 -7.42 -2.34 21.50
#